data_AF-A0A7J3BEE9-F1
#
_entry.id   AF-A0A7J3BEE9-F1
#
_cell.length_a   1.000
_cell.length_b   1.000
_cell.length_c   1.000
_cell.angle_alpha   90.00
_cell.angle_beta   90.00
_cell.angle_gamma   90.00
#
_symmetry.space_group_name_H-M   'P 1'
#
loop_
_entity.id
_entity.type
_entity.pdbx_description
1 polymer ?
#
loop_
_entity_poly.entity_id
_entity_poly.type
_entity_poly.pdbx_seq_one_letter_code
_entity_poly.pdbx_strand_id
1 'polypeptide(L)' 'MKLLEFEAKRLLENSGIRIPKGGVASTPEEAGEVARRLAAPVAIKAQILAGGRGKSGGIKFADTPEEAENASRT' A
#
# COMPACT_ATOMS: atom_id res chain seq x y z
N MET A 1 10.47 -2.31 -19.65
CA MET A 1 10.14 -2.96 -18.37
C MET A 1 9.08 -2.14 -17.65
N LYS A 2 8.06 -2.76 -17.04
CA LYS A 2 7.08 -2.07 -16.18
C LYS A 2 7.29 -2.53 -14.74
N LEU A 3 7.13 -1.62 -13.78
CA LEU A 3 7.29 -1.88 -12.35
C LEU A 3 5.96 -1.68 -11.62
N LEU A 4 5.73 -2.46 -10.57
CA LEU A 4 4.69 -2.17 -9.58
C LEU A 4 5.08 -0.94 -8.75
N GLU A 5 4.09 -0.31 -8.10
CA GLU A 5 4.32 0.90 -7.31
C GLU A 5 5.34 0.68 -6.19
N PHE A 6 5.27 -0.46 -5.50
CA PHE A 6 6.21 -0.76 -4.40
C PHE A 6 7.64 -0.98 -4.88
N GLU A 7 7.83 -1.57 -6.06
CA GLU A 7 9.14 -1.82 -6.65
C GLU A 7 9.80 -0.50 -7.05
N ALA A 8 9.04 0.37 -7.73
CA ALA A 8 9.50 1.71 -8.07
C ALA A 8 9.86 2.52 -6.81
N LYS A 9 9.05 2.43 -5.75
CA LYS A 9 9.34 3.06 -4.45
C LYS A 9 10.64 2.57 -3.83
N ARG A 10 10.90 1.25 -3.81
CA ARG A 10 12.17 0.70 -3.32
C ARG A 10 13.38 1.23 -4.08
N LEU A 11 13.28 1.35 -5.41
CA LEU A 11 14.36 1.93 -6.22
C LEU A 11 14.61 3.40 -5.90
N LEU A 12 13.54 4.19 -5.73
CA LEU A 12 13.64 5.60 -5.34
C LEU A 12 14.29 5.76 -3.95
N GLU A 13 13.84 4.98 -2.97
CA GLU A 13 14.41 4.99 -1.61
C GLU A 13 15.90 4.60 -1.61
N ASN A 14 16.28 3.54 -2.34
CA ASN A 14 17.68 3.13 -2.51
C ASN A 14 18.54 4.20 -3.20
N SER A 15 17.91 5.11 -3.95
CA SER A 15 18.57 6.24 -4.60
C SER A 15 18.62 7.50 -3.72
N GLY A 16 18.20 7.42 -2.46
CA GLY A 16 18.16 8.55 -1.53
C GLY A 16 16.96 9.48 -1.72
N ILE A 17 16.00 9.13 -2.57
CA ILE A 17 14.79 9.93 -2.79
C ILE A 17 13.77 9.57 -1.70
N ARG A 18 13.34 10.58 -0.93
CA ARG A 18 12.33 10.39 0.11
C ARG A 18 10.99 9.97 -0.49
N ILE A 19 10.41 8.92 0.07
CA ILE A 19 9.08 8.41 -0.28
C ILE A 19 8.21 8.28 0.99
N PRO A 20 6.88 8.21 0.84
CA PRO A 20 6.01 7.83 1.96
C PRO A 20 6.36 6.42 2.47
N LYS A 21 6.46 6.27 3.81
CA LYS A 21 6.65 4.97 4.46
C LYS A 21 5.46 4.05 4.13
N GLY A 22 5.75 2.76 3.97
CA GLY A 22 4.74 1.77 3.62
C GLY A 22 5.29 0.35 3.66
N GLY A 23 4.44 -0.61 3.33
CA GLY A 23 4.80 -2.02 3.19
C GLY A 23 3.99 -2.66 2.06
N VAL A 24 4.44 -3.85 1.64
CA VAL A 24 3.66 -4.75 0.79
C VAL A 24 3.00 -5.79 1.70
N ALA A 25 1.74 -6.09 1.40
CA ALA A 25 0.99 -7.15 2.05
C ALA A 25 0.42 -8.07 0.96
N SER A 26 0.52 -9.37 1.19
CA SER A 26 -0.03 -10.44 0.35
C SER A 26 -1.30 -11.05 0.96
N THR A 27 -1.57 -10.75 2.23
CA THR A 27 -2.79 -11.13 2.94
C THR A 27 -3.42 -9.92 3.64
N PRO A 28 -4.72 -9.98 3.97
CA PRO A 28 -5.38 -8.96 4.79
C PRO A 28 -4.68 -8.72 6.13
N GLU A 29 -4.27 -9.80 6.79
CA GLU A 29 -3.63 -9.75 8.12
C GLU A 29 -2.29 -9.02 8.05
N GLU A 30 -1.49 -9.27 7.01
CA GLU A 30 -0.25 -8.53 6.75
C GLU A 30 -0.52 -7.02 6.53
N ALA A 31 -1.64 -6.66 5.90
CA ALA A 31 -2.01 -5.25 5.71
C ALA A 31 -2.30 -4.57 7.06
N GLY A 32 -3.00 -5.27 7.96
CA GLY A 32 -3.22 -4.82 9.35
C GLY A 32 -1.91 -4.67 10.11
N GLU A 33 -0.97 -5.62 10.00
CA GLU A 33 0.35 -5.54 10.63
C GLU A 33 1.20 -4.37 10.10
N VAL A 34 1.18 -4.12 8.79
CA VAL A 34 1.84 -2.95 8.19
C VAL A 34 1.26 -1.65 8.75
N ALA A 35 -0.07 -1.53 8.78
CA ALA A 35 -0.74 -0.34 9.32
C ALA A 35 -0.39 -0.13 10.80
N ARG A 36 -0.39 -1.19 11.62
CA ARG A 36 0.00 -1.15 13.03
C ARG A 36 1.42 -0.64 13.23
N ARG A 37 2.37 -1.07 12.39
CA ARG A 37 3.77 -0.60 12.43
C ARG A 37 3.93 0.86 12.00
N LEU A 38 3.10 1.34 11.08
CA LEU A 38 3.14 2.72 10.62
C LEU A 38 2.52 3.70 11.63
N ALA A 39 1.59 3.23 12.46
CA ALA A 39 0.94 3.99 13.53
C ALA A 39 0.33 5.33 13.06
N ALA A 40 -0.28 5.32 11.87
CA ALA A 40 -0.93 6.46 11.23
C ALA A 40 -2.01 5.98 10.25
N PRO A 41 -2.95 6.84 9.83
CA PRO A 41 -3.86 6.53 8.72
C PRO A 41 -3.10 6.11 7.46
N VAL A 42 -3.62 5.10 6.77
CA VAL A 42 -2.97 4.49 5.60
C VAL A 42 -3.87 4.48 4.37
N ALA A 43 -3.23 4.39 3.20
CA ALA A 43 -3.89 4.08 1.94
C ALA A 43 -3.52 2.65 1.51
N ILE A 44 -4.52 1.79 1.39
CA ILE A 44 -4.42 0.45 0.82
C ILE A 44 -4.53 0.57 -0.70
N LYS A 45 -3.53 0.08 -1.44
CA LYS A 45 -3.41 0.27 -2.89
C LYS A 45 -3.14 -1.05 -3.59
N ALA A 46 -4.05 -1.45 -4.47
CA ALA A 46 -3.85 -2.60 -5.34
C ALA A 46 -2.54 -2.47 -6.15
N GLN A 47 -1.73 -3.53 -6.15
CA GLN A 47 -0.48 -3.59 -6.90
C GLN A 47 -0.73 -4.26 -8.26
N ILE A 48 -0.97 -3.44 -9.29
CA ILE A 48 -1.17 -3.89 -10.67
C ILE A 48 -0.45 -2.96 -11.65
N LEU A 49 -0.10 -3.45 -12.85
CA LEU A 49 0.54 -2.68 -13.92
C LEU A 49 -0.46 -1.82 -14.71
N ALA A 50 -1.34 -1.11 -14.01
CA ALA A 50 -2.36 -0.23 -14.59
C ALA A 50 -2.57 1.04 -13.75
N GLY A 51 -2.89 2.14 -14.44
CA GLY A 51 -3.39 3.38 -13.82
C GLY A 51 -4.86 3.27 -13.41
N GLY A 52 -5.46 4.38 -12.97
CA GLY A 52 -6.92 4.46 -12.73
C GLY A 52 -7.42 3.76 -11.46
N ARG A 53 -6.55 3.10 -10.68
CA ARG A 53 -6.89 2.33 -9.47
C ARG A 53 -7.85 3.05 -8.52
N GLY A 54 -7.67 4.35 -8.27
CA GLY A 54 -8.56 5.12 -7.41
C GLY A 54 -10.00 5.20 -7.95
N LYS A 55 -10.17 5.43 -9.25
CA LYS A 55 -11.50 5.46 -9.90
C LYS A 55 -12.16 4.08 -9.92
N SER A 56 -11.35 3.03 -9.99
CA SER A 56 -11.83 1.63 -10.03
C SER A 56 -11.98 0.99 -8.64
N GLY A 57 -11.85 1.75 -7.54
CA GLY A 57 -11.97 1.22 -6.18
C GLY A 57 -10.77 0.43 -5.66
N GLY A 58 -9.68 0.37 -6.41
CA GLY A 58 -8.41 -0.28 -6.02
C GLY A 58 -7.52 0.57 -5.11
N ILE A 59 -8.03 1.71 -4.60
CA ILE A 59 -7.41 2.49 -3.53
C ILE A 59 -8.47 2.71 -2.45
N LYS A 60 -8.17 2.29 -1.23
CA LYS A 60 -9.02 2.48 -0.05
C LYS A 60 -8.21 3.16 1.06
N PHE A 61 -8.88 3.92 1.91
CA PHE A 61 -8.26 4.57 3.08
C PHE A 61 -8.71 3.85 4.33
N ALA A 62 -7.81 3.78 5.32
CA ALA A 62 -8.07 3.16 6.61
C ALA A 62 -7.38 4.00 7.70
N ASP A 63 -8.13 4.33 8.75
CA ASP A 63 -7.64 5.08 9.90
C ASP A 63 -7.11 4.14 11.00
N THR A 64 -7.46 2.85 10.95
CA THR A 64 -7.04 1.83 11.94
C THR A 64 -6.43 0.57 11.27
N PRO A 65 -5.63 -0.22 12.01
CA PRO A 65 -5.13 -1.51 11.53
C PRO A 65 -6.25 -2.49 11.12
N GLU A 66 -7.35 -2.51 11.87
CA GLU A 66 -8.51 -3.37 11.62
C GLU A 66 -9.24 -2.93 10.32
N GLU A 67 -9.36 -1.63 10.07
CA GLU A 67 -9.88 -1.12 8.79
C GLU A 67 -8.94 -1.48 7.62
N ALA A 68 -7.62 -1.41 7.82
CA ALA A 68 -6.64 -1.76 6.80
C ALA A 68 -6.72 -3.24 6.39
N GLU A 69 -6.89 -4.14 7.37
CA GLU A 69 -7.14 -5.55 7.13
C GLU A 69 -8.44 -5.76 6.34
N ASN A 70 -9.56 -5.21 6.83
CA ASN A 70 -10.87 -5.36 6.19
C ASN A 70 -10.90 -4.79 4.76
N ALA A 71 -10.24 -3.65 4.54
CA ALA A 71 -10.14 -3.03 3.21
C ALA A 71 -9.43 -3.93 2.19
N SER A 72 -8.60 -4.87 2.65
CA SER A 72 -7.74 -5.73 1.84
C SER A 72 -8.34 -7.13 1.54
N ARG A 73 -9.57 -7.41 1.99
CA ARG A 73 -10.26 -8.71 1.79
C ARG A 73 -11.00 -8.89 0.45
N THR A 74 -11.04 -7.86 -0.40
CA THR A 74 -11.73 -7.83 -1.69
C THR A 74 -10.78 -8.02 -2.85
#